data_AF-A0A354TJ49-F1
#
_entry.id   AF-A0A354TJ49-F1
#
_cell.length_a   1.000
_cell.length_b   1.000
_cell.length_c   1.000
_cell.angle_alpha   90.00
_cell.angle_beta   90.00
_cell.angle_gamma   90.00
#
_symmetry.space_group_name_H-M   'P 1'
#
loop_
_entity.id
_entity.type
_entity.pdbx_description
1 polymer ?
#
loop_
_entity_poly.entity_id
_entity_poly.type
_entity_poly.pdbx_seq_one_letter_code
_entity_poly.pdbx_strand_id
1 'polypeptide(L)' 'MGGKACVRGMRVTVGMITGMLGAGCGEDELLALYPYLEMDDIRAALSHATCLVQERGPR' A
#
# COMPACT_ATOMS: atom_id res chain seq x y z
N MET A 1 11.12 13.17 7.34
CA MET A 1 10.38 12.09 6.65
C MET A 1 8.90 12.36 6.83
N GLY A 2 8.25 12.95 5.82
CA GLY A 2 6.85 13.34 5.89
C GLY A 2 5.94 12.13 6.09
N GLY A 3 4.96 12.26 7.00
CA GLY A 3 4.09 11.21 7.52
C GLY A 3 3.26 10.45 6.49
N LYS A 4 3.93 9.71 5.61
CA LYS A 4 3.33 8.71 4.75
C LYS A 4 3.01 7.50 5.63
N ALA A 5 1.81 6.98 5.49
CA ALA A 5 1.41 5.75 6.15
C ALA A 5 2.41 4.64 5.80
N CYS A 6 3.19 4.22 6.80
CA CYS A 6 4.07 3.07 6.71
C CYS A 6 3.28 1.85 7.16
N VAL A 7 3.41 0.75 6.42
CA VAL A 7 2.85 -0.53 6.84
C VAL A 7 3.62 -0.98 8.09
N ARG A 8 2.94 -1.00 9.24
CA ARG A 8 3.35 -1.68 10.48
C ARG A 8 4.83 -1.53 10.88
N GLY A 9 5.35 -0.30 10.88
CA GLY A 9 6.75 -0.03 11.29
C GLY A 9 7.82 -0.49 10.28
N MET A 10 7.41 -0.92 9.09
CA MET A 10 8.28 -1.32 8.00
C MET A 10 8.64 -0.11 7.12
N ARG A 11 9.72 -0.27 6.33
CA ARG A 11 10.12 0.71 5.31
C ARG A 11 9.25 0.67 4.05
N VAL A 12 8.32 -0.27 3.95
CA VAL A 12 7.37 -0.37 2.83
C VAL A 12 6.24 0.64 3.07
N THR A 13 6.05 1.52 2.10
CA THR A 13 5.00 2.55 2.16
C THR A 13 3.78 2.12 1.36
N VAL A 14 2.60 2.62 1.75
CA VAL A 14 1.34 2.38 1.01
C VAL A 14 1.50 2.72 -0.47
N GLY A 15 2.19 3.81 -0.81
CA GLY A 15 2.43 4.21 -2.19
C GLY A 15 3.32 3.27 -2.99
N MET A 16 4.20 2.51 -2.33
CA MET A 16 5.04 1.51 -2.98
C MET A 16 4.20 0.28 -3.36
N ILE A 17 3.35 -0.16 -2.43
CA ILE A 17 2.42 -1.28 -2.67
C ILE A 17 1.46 -0.95 -3.80
N THR A 18 0.76 0.19 -3.71
CA THR A 18 -0.20 0.60 -4.75
C THR A 18 0.48 0.96 -6.07
N GLY A 19 1.72 1.45 -6.03
CA GLY A 19 2.51 1.69 -7.24
C GLY A 19 2.87 0.41 -7.98
N MET A 20 3.30 -0.63 -7.26
CA MET A 20 3.59 -1.94 -7.86
C MET A 20 2.31 -2.63 -8.37
N LEU A 21 1.23 -2.60 -7.59
CA LEU A 21 -0.08 -3.11 -8.03
C LEU A 21 -0.57 -2.37 -9.29
N GLY A 22 -0.40 -1.04 -9.34
CA GLY A 22 -0.74 -0.24 -10.52
C GLY A 22 0.16 -0.50 -11.73
N ALA A 23 1.39 -0.98 -11.52
CA ALA A 23 2.30 -1.42 -12.57
C ALA A 23 2.00 -2.85 -13.09
N GLY A 24 1.03 -3.54 -12.49
CA GLY A 24 0.63 -4.90 -12.87
C GLY A 24 1.31 -6.01 -12.06
N CYS A 25 2.07 -5.69 -11.01
CA CYS A 25 2.54 -6.71 -10.07
C CYS A 25 1.36 -7.29 -9.30
N GLY A 26 1.31 -8.61 -9.17
CA GLY A 26 0.31 -9.31 -8.36
C GLY A 26 0.60 -9.21 -6.86
N GLU A 27 -0.44 -9.41 -6.05
CA GLU A 27 -0.31 -9.46 -4.58
C GLU A 27 0.63 -10.59 -4.13
N ASP A 28 0.58 -11.74 -4.81
CA ASP A 28 1.46 -12.89 -4.55
C ASP A 28 2.95 -12.57 -4.81
N GLU A 29 3.23 -11.81 -5.86
CA GLU A 29 4.58 -11.37 -6.20
C GLU A 29 5.11 -10.37 -5.16
N LEU A 30 4.23 -9.52 -4.62
CA LEU A 30 4.53 -8.65 -3.49
C LEU A 30 4.89 -9.46 -2.23
N LEU A 31 4.11 -10.50 -1.92
CA LEU A 31 4.37 -11.39 -0.79
C LEU A 31 5.66 -12.19 -0.99
N ALA A 32 6.00 -12.56 -2.23
CA ALA A 32 7.27 -13.21 -2.57
C ALA A 32 8.47 -12.26 -2.43
N LEU A 33 8.35 -11.01 -2.87
CA LEU A 33 9.39 -9.97 -2.74
C LEU A 33 9.57 -9.51 -1.29
N TYR A 34 8.47 -9.48 -0.55
CA TYR A 34 8.40 -9.04 0.83
C TYR A 34 7.73 -10.13 1.68
N PRO A 35 8.47 -11.19 2.06
CA PRO A 35 7.90 -12.33 2.81
C PRO A 35 7.42 -11.97 4.22
N TYR A 36 7.67 -10.74 4.65
CA TYR A 36 7.18 -10.15 5.88
C TYR A 36 5.88 -9.36 5.71
N LEU A 37 5.45 -9.08 4.47
CA LEU A 37 4.14 -8.50 4.22
C LEU A 37 3.07 -9.58 4.41
N GLU A 38 1.95 -9.21 4.98
CA GLU A 38 0.77 -10.05 5.01
C GLU A 38 -0.28 -9.56 4.00
N MET A 39 -1.18 -10.44 3.59
CA MET A 39 -2.31 -10.05 2.74
C MET A 39 -3.17 -8.95 3.40
N ASP A 40 -3.24 -8.94 4.73
CA ASP A 40 -3.94 -7.92 5.50
C ASP A 40 -3.29 -6.53 5.35
N ASP A 41 -1.96 -6.47 5.27
CA ASP A 41 -1.22 -5.23 5.04
C ASP A 41 -1.51 -4.64 3.66
N ILE A 42 -1.62 -5.49 2.62
CA ILE A 42 -1.97 -5.07 1.26
C ILE A 42 -3.39 -4.49 1.25
N ARG A 43 -4.35 -5.18 1.89
CA ARG A 43 -5.73 -4.72 2.01
C ARG A 43 -5.84 -3.40 2.77
N ALA A 44 -5.11 -3.26 3.88
CA ALA A 44 -5.05 -2.02 4.64
C ALA A 44 -4.44 -0.88 3.81
N ALA A 45 -3.37 -1.15 3.06
CA ALA A 45 -2.74 -0.18 2.16
C ALA A 45 -3.71 0.28 1.06
N LEU A 46 -4.43 -0.65 0.44
CA LEU A 46 -5.46 -0.34 -0.57
C LEU A 46 -6.59 0.48 0.03
N SER A 47 -7.14 0.07 1.17
CA SER A 47 -8.20 0.80 1.87
C SER A 47 -7.77 2.22 2.23
N HIS A 48 -6.53 2.39 2.70
CA HIS A 48 -5.97 3.71 2.99
C HIS A 48 -5.80 4.55 1.73
N ALA A 49 -5.32 3.97 0.64
CA ALA A 49 -5.19 4.67 -0.64
C ALA A 49 -6.55 5.10 -1.21
N THR A 50 -7.57 4.25 -1.11
CA THR A 50 -8.95 4.59 -1.48
C THR A 50 -9.47 5.71 -0.58
N CYS A 51 -9.34 5.61 0.74
CA CYS A 51 -9.74 6.66 1.67
C CYS A 51 -9.09 8.01 1.31
N LEU A 52 -7.78 8.03 1.05
CA LEU A 52 -7.08 9.25 0.64
C LEU A 52 -7.60 9.85 -0.67
N VAL A 53 -7.95 9.02 -1.64
CA VAL A 53 -8.56 9.50 -2.91
C VAL A 53 -9.94 10.09 -2.65
N GLN A 54 -10.74 9.45 -1.79
CA GLN A 54 -12.08 9.92 -1.45
C GLN A 54 -12.05 11.21 -0.61
N GLU A 55 -11.13 11.34 0.33
CA GLU A 55 -10.94 12.56 1.15
C GLU A 55 -10.39 13.74 0.32
N ARG A 56 -9.68 13.46 -0.78
CA ARG A 56 -9.20 14.47 -1.74
C ARG A 56 -10.12 14.63 -2.95
N GLY A 57 -11.28 13.96 -2.98
CA GLY A 57 -12.29 14.17 -4.01
C GLY A 57 -12.79 15.62 -3.99
N PRO A 58 -13.04 16.23 -5.15
CA PRO A 58 -13.35 17.65 -5.25
C PRO A 58 -14.62 17.96 -4.46
N ARG A 59 -14.51 18.82 -3.45
CA ARG A 59 -15.65 19.61 -2.99
C ARG A 59 -15.88 20.76 -3.97
#